data_AF-A0A7X3H0B2-F1
#
_entry.id   AF-A0A7X3H0B2-F1
#
_cell.length_a   1.000
_cell.length_b   1.000
_cell.length_c   1.000
_cell.angle_alpha   90.00
_cell.angle_beta   90.00
_cell.angle_gamma   90.00
#
_symmetry.space_group_name_H-M   'P 1'
#
loop_
_entity.id
_entity.type
_entity.pdbx_description
1 polymer ?
#
loop_
_entity_poly.entity_id
_entity_poly.type
_entity_poly.pdbx_seq_one_letter_code
_entity_poly.pdbx_strand_id
1 'polypeptide(L)'
;MEVDIKSQRRKNHAIKSVWWINGLIILGLVAMGVAGWLWLSMLSPWFYDRPESLAPIENRQHNVFVYGTLRFAPVRWLVMGSTGTPEPAVLEGYRREGLDLKADDDAQVEGLRLEVSADELRRLDRYERLGIRYQRDKLKLEDGTSAWVYRRFPEHETSALHQLKWPLAQLRL
;
A
#
# COMPACT_ATOMS: atom_id res chain seq x y z
N MET A 1 -51.22 22.38 -35.25
CA MET A 1 -50.44 21.12 -35.17
C MET A 1 -48.96 21.35 -34.80
N GLU A 2 -48.35 22.50 -35.14
CA GLU A 2 -46.92 22.76 -34.91
C GLU A 2 -46.52 23.09 -33.45
N VAL A 3 -47.46 23.61 -32.64
CA VAL A 3 -47.23 23.96 -31.22
C VAL A 3 -46.97 22.73 -30.35
N ASP A 4 -47.59 21.59 -30.68
CA ASP A 4 -47.49 20.35 -29.90
C ASP A 4 -46.12 19.66 -30.09
N ILE A 5 -45.56 19.70 -31.31
CA ILE A 5 -44.26 19.10 -31.62
C ILE A 5 -43.12 19.77 -30.85
N LYS A 6 -43.13 21.12 -30.74
CA LYS A 6 -42.12 21.85 -29.94
C LYS A 6 -42.24 21.56 -28.43
N SER A 7 -43.46 21.40 -27.91
CA SER A 7 -43.72 21.05 -26.52
C SER A 7 -43.21 19.65 -26.19
N GLN A 8 -43.54 18.66 -27.03
CA GLN A 8 -43.08 17.28 -26.89
C GLN A 8 -41.55 17.15 -26.99
N ARG A 9 -40.91 17.89 -27.90
CA ARG A 9 -39.45 17.88 -28.05
C ARG A 9 -38.73 18.44 -26.81
N ARG A 10 -39.26 19.49 -26.17
CA ARG A 10 -38.72 20.06 -24.92
C ARG A 10 -38.88 19.10 -23.75
N LYS A 11 -40.04 18.45 -23.61
CA LYS A 11 -40.28 17.43 -22.57
C LYS A 11 -39.32 16.24 -22.73
N ASN A 12 -39.12 15.76 -23.94
CA ASN A 12 -38.20 14.66 -24.21
C ASN A 12 -36.73 15.03 -23.93
N HIS A 13 -36.31 16.27 -24.21
CA HIS A 13 -34.98 16.76 -23.81
C HIS A 13 -34.84 16.90 -22.29
N ALA A 14 -35.87 17.39 -21.59
CA ALA A 14 -35.86 17.53 -20.14
C ALA A 14 -35.81 16.17 -19.43
N ILE A 15 -36.60 15.19 -19.89
CA ILE A 15 -36.60 13.83 -19.34
C ILE A 15 -35.26 13.15 -19.60
N LYS A 16 -34.72 13.23 -20.82
CA LYS A 16 -33.37 12.71 -21.11
C LYS A 16 -32.32 13.38 -20.22
N SER A 17 -32.35 14.70 -20.08
CA SER A 17 -31.44 15.45 -19.19
C SER A 17 -31.47 14.94 -17.75
N VAL A 18 -32.66 14.73 -17.17
CA VAL A 18 -32.82 14.21 -15.80
C VAL A 18 -32.24 12.79 -15.67
N TRP A 19 -32.45 11.92 -16.65
CA TRP A 19 -31.89 10.56 -16.63
C TRP A 19 -30.36 10.56 -16.72
N TRP A 20 -29.77 11.46 -17.52
CA TRP A 20 -28.31 11.62 -17.60
C TRP A 20 -27.72 12.17 -16.29
N ILE A 21 -28.37 13.16 -15.68
CA ILE A 21 -27.96 13.72 -14.39
C ILE A 21 -28.03 12.65 -13.29
N ASN A 22 -29.13 11.90 -13.21
CA ASN A 22 -29.28 10.81 -12.23
C ASN A 22 -28.24 9.70 -12.46
N GLY A 23 -27.95 9.36 -13.72
CA GLY A 23 -26.89 8.41 -14.05
C GLY A 23 -25.51 8.87 -13.57
N LEU A 24 -25.18 10.14 -13.75
CA LEU A 24 -23.92 10.72 -13.25
C LEU A 24 -23.85 10.73 -11.72
N ILE A 25 -24.96 11.02 -11.03
CA ILE A 25 -25.03 10.98 -9.57
C ILE A 25 -24.79 9.56 -9.05
N ILE A 26 -25.46 8.56 -9.62
CA ILE A 26 -25.29 7.15 -9.23
C ILE A 26 -23.84 6.72 -9.46
N LEU A 27 -23.26 7.06 -10.62
CA LEU A 27 -21.85 6.76 -10.91
C LEU A 27 -20.91 7.41 -9.89
N GLY A 28 -21.14 8.67 -9.53
CA GLY A 28 -20.37 9.36 -8.50
C GLY A 28 -20.47 8.70 -7.12
N LEU A 29 -21.67 8.29 -6.71
CA LEU A 29 -21.88 7.57 -5.45
C LEU A 29 -21.19 6.20 -5.43
N VAL A 30 -21.25 5.45 -6.53
CA VAL A 30 -20.55 4.17 -6.66
C VAL A 30 -19.02 4.38 -6.58
N ALA A 31 -18.50 5.36 -7.31
CA ALA A 31 -17.07 5.67 -7.28
C ALA A 31 -16.59 6.07 -5.87
N MET A 32 -17.39 6.89 -5.16
CA MET A 32 -17.11 7.28 -3.78
C MET A 32 -17.18 6.09 -2.82
N GLY A 33 -18.15 5.18 -2.99
CA GLY A 33 -18.25 3.94 -2.21
C GLY A 33 -17.04 3.03 -2.40
N VAL A 34 -16.59 2.84 -3.64
CA VAL A 34 -15.38 2.06 -3.95
C VAL A 34 -14.13 2.72 -3.37
N ALA A 35 -13.98 4.04 -3.52
CA ALA A 35 -12.86 4.78 -2.95
C ALA A 35 -12.83 4.67 -1.41
N GLY A 36 -13.98 4.82 -0.75
CA GLY A 36 -14.12 4.65 0.69
C GLY A 36 -13.78 3.24 1.15
N TRP A 37 -14.23 2.21 0.44
CA TRP A 37 -13.89 0.82 0.73
C TRP A 37 -12.40 0.50 0.56
N LEU A 38 -11.76 1.02 -0.50
CA LEU A 38 -10.32 0.88 -0.72
C LEU A 38 -9.51 1.57 0.38
N TRP A 39 -9.88 2.80 0.74
CA TRP A 39 -9.29 3.52 1.87
C TRP A 39 -9.43 2.72 3.16
N LEU A 40 -10.64 2.22 3.43
CA LEU A 40 -10.92 1.44 4.63
C LEU A 40 -10.09 0.15 4.70
N SER A 41 -9.89 -0.51 3.56
CA SER A 41 -9.20 -1.81 3.52
C SER A 41 -7.67 -1.71 3.47
N MET A 42 -7.12 -0.61 2.93
CA MET A 42 -5.66 -0.49 2.67
C MET A 42 -4.94 0.57 3.52
N LEU A 43 -5.64 1.63 3.95
CA LEU A 43 -5.02 2.82 4.55
C LEU A 43 -5.56 3.12 5.95
N SER A 44 -6.75 2.61 6.26
CA SER A 44 -7.41 2.82 7.53
C SER A 44 -6.56 2.34 8.71
N PRO A 45 -6.54 3.12 9.81
CA PRO A 45 -5.93 2.69 11.06
C PRO A 45 -6.74 1.61 11.81
N TRP A 46 -7.96 1.25 11.38
CA TRP A 46 -8.85 0.39 12.16
C TRP A 46 -8.68 -1.11 11.92
N PHE A 47 -8.10 -1.53 10.78
CA PHE A 47 -8.00 -2.96 10.41
C PHE A 47 -6.59 -3.54 10.47
N TYR A 48 -5.63 -2.77 10.98
CA TYR A 48 -4.28 -3.21 11.20
C TYR A 48 -3.78 -2.75 12.57
N ASP A 49 -3.55 -3.72 13.44
CA ASP A 49 -2.81 -3.53 14.68
C ASP A 49 -1.37 -3.94 14.42
N ARG A 50 -0.43 -3.01 14.61
CA ARG A 50 0.99 -3.31 14.49
C ARG A 50 1.36 -4.33 15.57
N PRO A 51 1.97 -5.48 15.22
CA PRO A 51 2.41 -6.45 16.21
C PRO A 51 3.33 -5.81 17.26
N GLU A 52 3.03 -6.01 18.55
CA GLU A 52 3.82 -5.47 19.67
C GLU A 52 5.26 -5.98 19.67
N SER A 53 5.52 -7.11 19.01
CA SER A 53 6.85 -7.69 18.85
C SER A 53 7.79 -6.87 17.95
N LEU A 54 7.28 -5.88 17.21
CA LEU A 54 8.09 -5.04 16.34
C LEU A 54 8.73 -3.89 17.12
N ALA A 55 10.03 -3.68 16.92
CA ALA A 55 10.76 -2.59 17.58
C ALA A 55 10.07 -1.22 17.34
N PRO A 56 10.00 -0.36 18.37
CA PRO A 56 9.40 0.97 18.24
C PRO A 56 10.12 1.80 17.18
N ILE A 57 9.37 2.65 16.48
CA ILE A 57 9.95 3.60 15.53
C ILE A 57 10.45 4.82 16.30
N GLU A 58 11.74 5.09 16.20
CA GLU A 58 12.37 6.30 16.74
C GLU A 58 11.77 7.56 16.11
N ASN A 59 11.57 8.61 16.91
CA ASN A 59 11.02 9.88 16.44
C ASN A 59 12.08 10.72 15.72
N ARG A 60 12.46 10.31 14.52
CA ARG A 60 13.41 11.01 13.63
C ARG A 60 13.07 10.73 12.17
N GLN A 61 13.85 11.31 11.27
CA GLN A 61 13.81 10.98 9.85
C GLN A 61 14.42 9.58 9.62
N HIS A 62 13.77 8.83 8.73
CA HIS A 62 14.15 7.48 8.32
C HIS A 62 14.30 7.42 6.81
N ASN A 63 15.33 6.70 6.36
CA ASN A 63 15.48 6.36 4.95
C ASN A 63 14.71 5.07 4.66
N VAL A 64 13.91 5.06 3.61
CA VAL A 64 13.19 3.89 3.13
C VAL A 64 13.49 3.70 1.65
N PHE A 65 13.94 2.51 1.26
CA PHE A 65 14.17 2.19 -0.14
C PHE A 65 12.93 1.52 -0.74
N VAL A 66 12.45 2.04 -1.87
CA VAL A 66 11.26 1.55 -2.56
C VAL A 66 11.58 1.19 -4.01
N TYR A 67 11.11 0.01 -4.44
CA TYR A 67 11.39 -0.55 -5.77
C TYR A 67 10.12 -0.93 -6.56
N GLY A 68 8.93 -0.69 -5.97
CA GLY A 68 7.62 -1.05 -6.52
C GLY A 68 6.68 0.15 -6.71
N THR A 69 5.41 -0.02 -6.32
CA THR A 69 4.33 0.97 -6.51
C THR A 69 4.60 2.30 -5.79
N LEU A 70 5.33 2.28 -4.68
CA LEU A 70 5.74 3.49 -3.96
C LEU A 70 6.72 4.38 -4.76
N ARG A 71 7.19 3.94 -5.93
CA ARG A 71 7.91 4.82 -6.88
C ARG A 71 7.01 5.89 -7.52
N PHE A 72 5.69 5.72 -7.50
CA PHE A 72 4.75 6.69 -8.05
C PHE A 72 4.29 7.71 -7.00
N ALA A 73 4.44 9.01 -7.31
CA ALA A 73 4.10 10.11 -6.40
C ALA A 73 2.64 10.09 -5.89
N PRO A 74 1.62 9.76 -6.72
CA PRO A 74 0.24 9.67 -6.23
C PRO A 74 0.05 8.58 -5.18
N VAL A 75 0.73 7.44 -5.34
CA VAL A 75 0.68 6.34 -4.36
C VAL A 75 1.33 6.79 -3.05
N ARG A 76 2.49 7.47 -3.12
CA ARG A 76 3.15 8.03 -1.93
C ARG A 76 2.26 9.02 -1.20
N TRP A 77 1.65 9.95 -1.91
CA TRP A 77 0.74 10.93 -1.31
C TRP A 77 -0.46 10.24 -0.64
N LEU A 78 -1.05 9.24 -1.31
CA LEU A 78 -2.17 8.49 -0.76
C LEU A 78 -1.81 7.70 0.50
N VAL A 79 -0.61 7.09 0.52
CA VAL A 79 -0.15 6.24 1.63
C VAL A 79 0.40 7.05 2.80
N MET A 80 1.29 7.99 2.51
CA MET A 80 2.06 8.74 3.51
C MET A 80 1.45 10.11 3.83
N GLY A 81 0.51 10.61 3.03
CA GLY A 81 0.03 12.00 3.12
C GLY A 81 1.00 13.04 2.53
N SER A 82 2.15 12.59 2.02
CA SER A 82 3.17 13.41 1.37
C SER A 82 3.81 12.62 0.22
N THR A 83 4.52 13.30 -0.67
CA THR A 83 5.32 12.61 -1.69
C THR A 83 6.68 12.15 -1.17
N GLY A 84 7.03 12.47 0.08
CA GLY A 84 8.39 12.39 0.60
C GLY A 84 9.39 13.22 -0.21
N THR A 85 10.67 13.04 0.10
CA THR A 85 11.81 13.53 -0.70
C THR A 85 12.43 12.34 -1.44
N PRO A 86 11.95 12.01 -2.66
CA PRO A 86 12.46 10.87 -3.40
C PRO A 86 13.79 11.18 -4.08
N GLU A 87 14.79 10.33 -3.84
CA GLU A 87 16.07 10.37 -4.54
C GLU A 87 16.31 9.03 -5.24
N PRO A 88 16.85 9.01 -6.47
CA PRO A 88 17.28 7.77 -7.10
C PRO A 88 18.28 7.02 -6.21
N ALA A 89 18.10 5.71 -6.08
CA ALA A 89 19.02 4.88 -5.32
C ALA A 89 19.09 3.47 -5.90
N VAL A 90 20.18 2.78 -5.61
CA VAL A 90 20.43 1.40 -6.04
C VAL A 90 20.69 0.53 -4.81
N LEU A 91 20.10 -0.67 -4.82
CA LEU A 91 20.35 -1.71 -3.83
C LEU A 91 21.11 -2.86 -4.52
N GLU A 92 22.37 -3.07 -4.12
CA GLU A 92 23.25 -4.13 -4.63
C GLU A 92 23.07 -5.44 -3.85
N GLY A 93 23.43 -6.56 -4.48
CA GLY A 93 23.35 -7.90 -3.87
C GLY A 93 21.93 -8.47 -3.86
N TYR A 94 21.01 -7.88 -4.64
CA TYR A 94 19.63 -8.32 -4.71
C TYR A 94 19.10 -8.29 -6.14
N ARG A 95 18.24 -9.26 -6.44
CA ARG A 95 17.41 -9.32 -7.64
C ARG A 95 15.94 -9.14 -7.26
N ARG A 96 15.24 -8.31 -8.02
CA ARG A 96 13.78 -8.19 -7.91
C ARG A 96 13.09 -9.38 -8.58
N GLU A 97 12.32 -10.13 -7.81
CA GLU A 97 11.44 -11.20 -8.31
C GLU A 97 9.98 -10.86 -7.98
N GLY A 98 9.26 -10.32 -8.96
CA GLY A 98 7.88 -9.88 -8.78
C GLY A 98 7.75 -8.78 -7.72
N LEU A 99 7.18 -9.15 -6.56
CA LEU A 99 6.93 -8.25 -5.42
C LEU A 99 7.85 -8.54 -4.22
N ASP A 100 8.98 -9.21 -4.47
CA ASP A 100 9.98 -9.58 -3.46
C ASP A 100 11.42 -9.36 -3.95
N LEU A 101 12.38 -9.43 -3.02
CA LEU A 101 13.82 -9.31 -3.26
C LEU A 101 14.53 -10.59 -2.85
N LYS A 102 15.20 -11.24 -3.81
CA LYS A 102 16.08 -12.38 -3.54
C LYS A 102 17.54 -11.92 -3.52
N ALA A 103 18.32 -12.51 -2.62
CA ALA A 103 19.76 -12.27 -2.58
C ALA A 103 20.41 -12.81 -3.88
N ASP A 104 21.24 -11.98 -4.49
CA ASP A 104 21.97 -12.27 -5.73
C ASP A 104 23.13 -11.28 -5.81
N ASP A 105 24.35 -11.74 -5.49
CA ASP A 105 25.53 -10.89 -5.27
C ASP A 105 25.94 -10.09 -6.52
N ASP A 106 25.58 -10.56 -7.71
CA ASP A 106 25.88 -9.91 -8.99
C ASP A 106 24.74 -9.02 -9.51
N ALA A 107 23.63 -8.92 -8.76
CA ALA A 107 22.45 -8.18 -9.17
C ALA A 107 22.28 -6.87 -8.39
N GLN A 108 21.61 -5.93 -9.06
CA GLN A 108 21.23 -4.65 -8.48
C GLN A 108 19.77 -4.33 -8.77
N VAL A 109 19.13 -3.62 -7.84
CA VAL A 109 17.76 -3.13 -7.97
C VAL A 109 17.75 -1.61 -7.94
N GLU A 110 17.27 -1.00 -9.02
CA GLU A 110 17.02 0.43 -9.09
C GLU A 110 15.69 0.79 -8.42
N GLY A 111 15.74 1.79 -7.56
CA GLY A 111 14.58 2.27 -6.81
C GLY A 111 14.70 3.74 -6.44
N LEU A 112 13.98 4.12 -5.40
CA LEU A 112 14.07 5.43 -4.78
C LEU A 112 14.38 5.27 -3.30
N ARG A 113 15.26 6.11 -2.77
CA ARG A 113 15.38 6.40 -1.35
C ARG A 113 14.38 7.50 -1.01
N LEU A 114 13.53 7.24 -0.03
CA LEU A 114 12.59 8.20 0.53
C LEU A 114 13.07 8.58 1.92
N GLU A 115 13.19 9.87 2.18
CA GLU A 115 13.27 10.37 3.55
C GLU A 115 11.86 10.57 4.11
N VAL A 116 11.55 9.88 5.22
CA VAL A 116 10.21 9.87 5.82
C VAL A 116 10.28 10.09 7.33
N SER A 117 9.29 10.78 7.87
CA SER A 117 9.06 10.93 9.30
C SER A 117 8.62 9.62 9.96
N ALA A 118 8.67 9.58 11.29
CA ALA A 118 8.18 8.44 12.06
C ALA A 118 6.71 8.10 11.78
N ASP A 119 5.85 9.10 11.57
CA ASP A 119 4.43 8.90 11.26
C ASP A 119 4.20 8.36 9.85
N GLU A 120 4.97 8.84 8.88
CA GLU A 120 4.95 8.32 7.52
C GLU A 120 5.47 6.88 7.47
N LEU A 121 6.52 6.57 8.23
CA LEU A 121 7.01 5.20 8.38
C LEU A 121 5.95 4.28 9.02
N ARG A 122 5.20 4.75 10.03
CA ARG A 122 4.05 3.99 10.59
C ARG A 122 2.96 3.77 9.55
N ARG A 123 2.69 4.75 8.68
CA ARG A 123 1.71 4.60 7.58
C ARG A 123 2.17 3.59 6.55
N LEU A 124 3.46 3.60 6.20
CA LEU A 124 4.08 2.60 5.32
C LEU A 124 3.99 1.20 5.93
N ASP A 125 4.30 1.03 7.21
CA ASP A 125 4.20 -0.26 7.91
C ASP A 125 2.77 -0.84 7.81
N ARG A 126 1.73 0.01 7.85
CA ARG A 126 0.34 -0.42 7.66
C ARG A 126 0.05 -0.83 6.22
N TYR A 127 0.46 0.00 5.26
CA TYR A 127 0.25 -0.27 3.84
C TYR A 127 0.91 -1.58 3.40
N GLU A 128 2.13 -1.84 3.87
CA GLU A 128 2.88 -3.08 3.60
C GLU A 128 2.46 -4.24 4.51
N ARG A 129 1.59 -4.02 5.50
CA ARG A 129 1.15 -5.03 6.49
C ARG A 129 2.34 -5.73 7.16
N LEU A 130 3.21 -4.92 7.75
CA LEU A 130 4.43 -5.35 8.44
C LEU A 130 4.13 -6.44 9.49
N GLY A 131 4.91 -7.51 9.52
CA GLY A 131 4.72 -8.63 10.45
C GLY A 131 3.66 -9.66 10.03
N ILE A 132 2.92 -9.42 8.94
CA ILE A 132 1.98 -10.39 8.35
C ILE A 132 2.50 -10.89 7.00
N ARG A 133 2.83 -9.95 6.10
CA ARG A 133 3.24 -10.25 4.72
C ARG A 133 4.68 -9.87 4.44
N TYR A 134 5.13 -8.77 5.05
CA TYR A 134 6.45 -8.22 4.87
C TYR A 134 7.15 -8.06 6.21
N GLN A 135 8.48 -8.12 6.18
CA GLN A 135 9.37 -7.68 7.25
C GLN A 135 10.14 -6.45 6.78
N ARG A 136 10.72 -5.72 7.74
CA ARG A 136 11.49 -4.50 7.48
C ARG A 136 12.93 -4.71 7.88
N ASP A 137 13.80 -4.79 6.87
CA ASP A 137 15.23 -5.02 7.04
C ASP A 137 16.01 -3.74 6.80
N LYS A 138 17.07 -3.52 7.58
CA LYS A 138 17.95 -2.38 7.39
C LYS A 138 19.09 -2.80 6.48
N LEU A 139 19.06 -2.34 5.22
CA LEU A 139 20.07 -2.65 4.21
C LEU A 139 20.87 -1.40 3.84
N LYS A 140 22.07 -1.60 3.30
CA LYS A 140 22.89 -0.53 2.73
C LYS A 140 22.59 -0.40 1.24
N LEU A 141 22.49 0.84 0.78
CA LEU A 141 22.40 1.20 -0.63
C LEU A 141 23.81 1.36 -1.21
N GLU A 142 23.91 1.46 -2.53
CA GLU A 142 25.19 1.65 -3.28
C GLU A 142 25.98 2.87 -2.77
N ASP A 143 25.28 3.95 -2.39
CA ASP A 143 25.88 5.18 -1.84
C ASP A 143 26.38 5.03 -0.38
N GLY A 144 26.24 3.85 0.21
CA GLY A 144 26.60 3.54 1.60
C GLY A 144 25.51 3.91 2.62
N THR A 145 24.44 4.59 2.21
CA THR A 145 23.34 4.99 3.09
C THR A 145 22.57 3.77 3.57
N SER A 146 22.26 3.70 4.86
CA SER A 146 21.36 2.67 5.39
C SER A 146 19.90 3.07 5.22
N ALA A 147 19.11 2.19 4.63
CA ALA A 147 17.68 2.38 4.42
C ALA A 147 16.88 1.14 4.86
N TRP A 148 15.65 1.39 5.30
CA TRP A 148 14.66 0.34 5.52
C TRP A 148 14.16 -0.21 4.19
N VAL A 149 14.11 -1.53 4.07
CA VAL A 149 13.64 -2.25 2.89
C VAL A 149 12.56 -3.24 3.32
N TYR A 150 11.42 -3.20 2.64
CA TYR A 150 10.37 -4.19 2.84
C TYR A 150 10.63 -5.43 1.98
N ARG A 151 10.78 -6.58 2.64
CA ARG A 151 10.94 -7.90 2.01
C ARG A 151 9.83 -8.82 2.47
N ARG A 152 9.39 -9.75 1.63
CA ARG A 152 8.36 -10.71 2.07
C ARG A 152 8.96 -11.66 3.09
N PHE A 153 8.09 -12.19 3.96
CA PHE A 153 8.49 -13.37 4.72
C PHE A 153 8.78 -14.51 3.74
N PRO A 154 9.93 -15.21 3.87
CA PRO A 154 10.11 -16.45 3.14
C PRO A 154 8.98 -17.40 3.53
N GLU A 155 8.24 -17.91 2.54
CA GLU A 155 7.10 -18.82 2.74
C GLU A 155 7.47 -20.05 3.62
N HIS A 156 8.77 -20.32 3.79
CA HIS A 156 9.32 -21.43 4.55
C HIS A 156 9.39 -21.24 6.08
N GLU A 157 9.25 -20.03 6.64
CA GLU A 157 9.30 -19.86 8.12
C GLU A 157 7.96 -20.08 8.84
N THR A 158 6.84 -20.07 8.10
CA THR A 158 5.53 -20.43 8.68
C THR A 158 5.49 -21.89 9.11
N SER A 159 6.34 -22.77 8.55
CA SER A 159 6.39 -24.18 8.93
C SER A 159 7.07 -24.43 10.28
N ALA A 160 8.11 -23.66 10.62
CA ALA A 160 8.87 -23.87 11.86
C ALA A 160 8.14 -23.33 13.10
N LEU A 161 7.48 -22.18 12.99
CA LEU A 161 6.72 -21.59 14.11
C LEU A 161 5.31 -22.19 14.29
N HIS A 162 4.72 -22.80 13.26
CA HIS A 162 3.47 -23.57 13.39
C HIS A 162 3.72 -24.94 14.04
N GLN A 163 4.86 -25.60 13.77
CA GLN A 163 5.22 -26.87 14.41
C GLN A 163 5.52 -26.73 15.91
N LEU A 164 5.89 -25.54 16.39
CA LEU A 164 6.15 -25.27 17.81
C LEU A 164 4.90 -24.86 18.61
N LYS A 165 3.74 -24.69 17.96
CA LYS A 165 2.45 -24.35 18.60
C LYS A 165 1.49 -25.55 18.70
N TRP A 166 1.99 -26.73 19.05
CA TRP A 166 1.19 -27.77 19.70
C TRP A 166 2.13 -28.77 20.40
N PRO A 167 2.00 -29.00 21.72
CA PRO A 167 1.09 -30.08 22.14
C PRO A 167 0.53 -29.92 23.56
N LEU A 168 -0.76 -29.58 23.74
CA LEU A 168 -1.40 -29.75 25.08
C LEU A 168 -2.88 -30.17 25.07
N ALA A 169 -3.45 -30.66 23.96
CA ALA A 169 -4.81 -31.25 23.99
C ALA A 169 -4.85 -32.78 23.92
N GLN A 170 -3.78 -33.48 24.30
CA GLN A 170 -3.75 -34.96 24.36
C GLN A 170 -3.42 -35.54 25.73
N LEU A 171 -3.51 -34.74 26.80
CA LEU A 171 -3.47 -35.25 28.17
C LEU A 171 -4.78 -34.91 28.89
N ARG A 172 -5.82 -35.69 28.60
CA ARG A 172 -6.82 -36.06 29.60
C ARG A 172 -6.56 -37.52 29.97
N LEU A 173 -6.22 -37.71 31.24
CA LEU A 173 -6.25 -38.98 31.96
C LEU A 173 -7.67 -39.58 31.92
#